data_AF-A0A2E0V3X2-F1
#
_entry.id   AF-A0A2E0V3X2-F1
#
_cell.length_a   1.000
_cell.length_b   1.000
_cell.length_c   1.000
_cell.angle_alpha   90.00
_cell.angle_beta   90.00
_cell.angle_gamma   90.00
#
_symmetry.space_group_name_H-M   'P 1'
#
loop_
_entity.id
_entity.type
_entity.pdbx_description
1 polymer ?
#
loop_
_entity_poly.entity_id
_entity_poly.type
_entity_poly.pdbx_seq_one_letter_code
_entity_poly.pdbx_strand_id
1 'polypeptide(L)' 'WPESRVLNEGLAGYSDLAIAKNGNILCLFENGTRDYCEKITFVELKRSWLSRK' A
#
# COMPACT_ATOMS: atom_id res chain seq x y z
N TRP A 1 -11.69 -6.41 11.78
CA TRP A 1 -11.17 -5.40 10.84
C TRP A 1 -12.32 -4.89 9.99
N PRO A 2 -12.87 -3.70 10.27
CA PRO A 2 -14.10 -3.22 9.64
C PRO A 2 -13.93 -2.79 8.18
N GLU A 3 -12.71 -2.45 7.77
CA GLU A 3 -12.37 -2.04 6.40
C GLU A 3 -11.16 -2.84 5.92
N SER A 4 -11.15 -3.22 4.64
CA SER A 4 -10.03 -3.88 3.98
C SER A 4 -10.16 -3.69 2.46
N ARG A 5 -9.02 -3.45 1.78
CA ARG A 5 -8.97 -3.28 0.33
C ARG A 5 -7.62 -3.74 -0.21
N VAL A 6 -7.65 -4.42 -1.37
CA VAL A 6 -6.44 -4.85 -2.08
C VAL A 6 -5.73 -3.64 -2.66
N LEU A 7 -4.45 -3.48 -2.32
CA LEU A 7 -3.59 -2.44 -2.88
C LEU A 7 -2.91 -2.89 -4.18
N ASN A 8 -2.47 -4.15 -4.23
CA ASN A 8 -1.74 -4.73 -5.35
C ASN A 8 -2.16 -6.20 -5.53
N GLU A 9 -2.69 -6.55 -6.70
CA GLU A 9 -3.14 -7.91 -7.02
C GLU A 9 -1.96 -8.87 -7.31
N GLY A 10 -0.78 -8.31 -7.65
CA GLY A 10 0.43 -9.08 -7.95
C GLY A 10 1.29 -9.39 -6.72
N LEU A 11 2.56 -9.74 -6.96
CA LEU A 11 3.54 -9.95 -5.90
C LEU A 11 3.64 -8.70 -5.02
N ALA A 12 3.49 -8.89 -3.71
CA ALA A 12 3.69 -7.87 -2.69
C ALA A 12 4.38 -8.51 -1.48
N GLY A 13 5.59 -8.04 -1.16
CA GLY A 13 6.47 -8.59 -0.14
C GLY A 13 6.44 -7.77 1.14
N TYR A 14 7.62 -7.52 1.72
CA TYR A 14 7.73 -6.66 2.90
C TYR A 14 7.18 -5.27 2.61
N SER A 15 6.61 -4.66 3.64
CA SER A 15 6.07 -3.31 3.57
C SER A 15 6.27 -2.54 4.87
N ASP A 16 6.24 -1.23 4.77
CA ASP A 16 6.24 -0.30 5.89
C ASP A 16 5.21 0.82 5.65
N LEU A 17 4.60 1.29 6.74
CA LEU A 17 3.49 2.25 6.71
C LEU A 17 3.83 3.50 7.52
N ALA A 18 3.36 4.64 7.03
CA ALA A 18 3.42 5.89 7.77
C ALA A 18 2.14 6.71 7.56
N ILE A 19 1.94 7.71 8.41
CA ILE A 19 0.87 8.70 8.24
C ILE A 19 1.49 10.01 7.77
N ALA A 20 1.04 10.51 6.62
CA ALA A 20 1.46 11.80 6.10
C ALA A 20 0.85 12.96 6.91
N LYS A 21 1.42 14.16 6.80
CA LYS A 21 0.93 15.37 7.50
C LYS A 21 -0.54 15.70 7.17
N ASN A 22 -1.01 15.34 5.98
CA ASN A 22 -2.39 15.54 5.52
C ASN A 22 -3.37 14.43 5.98
N GLY A 23 -2.90 13.45 6.77
CA GLY A 23 -3.70 12.32 7.25
C GLY A 23 -3.87 11.17 6.25
N ASN A 24 -3.21 11.23 5.08
CA ASN A 24 -3.16 10.11 4.16
C ASN A 24 -2.25 8.99 4.69
N ILE A 25 -2.51 7.78 4.21
CA ILE A 25 -1.74 6.58 4.52
C ILE A 25 -0.63 6.48 3.47
N LEU A 26 0.62 6.42 3.92
CA LEU A 26 1.77 6.13 3.08
C LEU A 26 2.10 4.65 3.20
N CYS A 27 2.41 4.00 2.09
CA CYS A 27 2.86 2.61 2.06
C CYS A 27 4.05 2.48 1.12
N LEU A 28 5.12 1.89 1.63
CA LEU A 28 6.26 1.41 0.86
C LEU A 28 6.22 -0.11 0.85
N PHE A 29 6.34 -0.75 -0.31
CA PHE A 29 6.33 -2.22 -0.38
C PHE A 29 7.16 -2.79 -1.52
N GLU A 30 7.73 -3.96 -1.29
CA GLU A 30 8.43 -4.77 -2.31
C GLU A 30 7.43 -5.37 -3.29
N ASN A 31 7.72 -5.31 -4.59
CA ASN A 31 6.94 -5.98 -5.62
C ASN A 31 7.75 -6.21 -6.91
N GLY A 32 7.10 -6.86 -7.88
CA GLY A 32 7.66 -7.15 -9.18
C GLY A 32 6.71 -8.02 -10.01
N THR A 33 7.20 -8.53 -11.12
CA THR A 33 6.45 -9.45 -11.98
C THR A 33 6.87 -10.90 -11.75
N ARG A 34 8.16 -11.17 -11.53
CA ARG A 34 8.73 -12.52 -11.34
C ARG A 34 9.28 -12.73 -9.94
N ASP A 35 9.74 -11.68 -9.28
CA ASP A 35 10.28 -11.72 -7.91
C ASP A 35 9.85 -10.48 -7.10
N TYR A 36 9.84 -10.58 -5.77
CA TYR A 36 9.54 -9.48 -4.84
C TYR A 36 10.66 -8.42 -4.81
N CYS A 37 11.91 -8.81 -5.05
CA CYS A 37 13.07 -7.92 -4.96
C CYS A 37 13.34 -7.11 -6.25
N GLU A 38 12.40 -7.07 -7.20
CA GLU A 38 12.59 -6.34 -8.46
C GLU A 38 12.49 -4.82 -8.27
N LYS A 39 11.54 -4.36 -7.45
CA LYS A 39 11.37 -2.94 -7.15
C LYS A 39 10.66 -2.73 -5.82
N ILE A 40 10.77 -1.50 -5.32
CA ILE A 40 10.01 -1.01 -4.18
C ILE A 40 9.07 0.08 -4.68
N THR A 41 7.78 -0.09 -4.40
CA THR A 41 6.74 0.87 -4.79
C THR A 41 6.32 1.71 -3.59
N PHE A 42 6.21 3.02 -3.80
CA PHE A 42 5.66 3.96 -2.82
C PHE A 42 4.28 4.43 -3.28
N VAL A 43 3.30 4.42 -2.39
CA VAL A 43 1.95 4.94 -2.63
C VAL A 43 1.47 5.82 -1.48
N GLU A 44 0.69 6.83 -1.81
CA GLU A 44 -0.06 7.65 -0.87
C GLU A 44 -1.56 7.45 -1.11
N LEU A 45 -2.26 6.99 -0.08
CA LEU A 45 -3.67 6.61 -0.13
C LEU A 45 -4.50 7.54 0.76
N LYS A 46 -5.55 8.13 0.19
CA LYS A 46 -6.54 8.84 0.99
C LYS A 46 -7.28 7.87 1.90
N ARG A 47 -7.67 8.32 3.10
CA ARG A 47 -8.50 7.51 4.01
C ARG A 47 -9.84 7.08 3.37
N SER A 48 -10.38 7.91 2.47
CA SER A 48 -11.58 7.58 1.70
C SER A 48 -11.38 6.48 0.64
N TRP A 49 -10.15 6.17 0.25
CA TRP A 49 -9.89 5.02 -0.62
C TRP A 49 -10.08 3.69 0.12
N LEU A 50 -9.74 3.65 1.42
CA LEU A 50 -9.89 2.47 2.27
C LEU A 50 -11.35 2.30 2.74
N SER A 51 -12.02 3.40 3.09
CA SER A 51 -13.39 3.39 3.61
C SER A 51 -14.42 3.28 2.48
N ARG A 52 -15.33 2.29 2.53
CA ARG A 52 -16.46 2.18 1.57
C ARG A 52 -17.64 3.13 1.86
N LYS A 53 -17.40 4.32 2.44
CA LYS A 53 -18.45 5.30 2.74
C LYS A 53 -18.55 6.36 1.66
#